data_AF-A0A101Y195-F1
#
_entry.id   AF-A0A101Y195-F1
#
_cell.length_a   1.000
_cell.length_b   1.000
_cell.length_c   1.000
_cell.angle_alpha   90.00
_cell.angle_beta   90.00
_cell.angle_gamma   90.00
#
_symmetry.space_group_name_H-M   'P 1'
#
loop_
_entity.id
_entity.type
_entity.pdbx_description
1 polymer ?
#
loop_
_entity_poly.entity_id
_entity_poly.type
_entity_poly.pdbx_seq_one_letter_code
_entity_poly.pdbx_strand_id
1 'polypeptide(L)'
;MEDWHNIIHDPNKDIYQKFDEQVDTFWRWSKTVKQEFEWETLYPNWELLNTIFNSLIDTTSYVDWDQRTINNLLFIIGRDNESELLIQKVAEYPKSILFLGKEGLSCSDADTKWQLAHYLTHAKSLQPETEEIILKYFEDQNEYVRRRALLALGILKSKYAEQCALESWRTGMKYQKLAALEVLNQMSSPHYLSLV
;
A
#
# COMPACT_ATOMS: atom_id res chain seq x y z
N MET A 1 7.96 5.88 -30.05
CA MET A 1 8.22 4.78 -29.11
C MET A 1 9.57 5.08 -28.51
N GLU A 2 9.60 5.48 -27.23
CA GLU A 2 10.85 5.53 -26.48
C GLU A 2 11.50 4.15 -26.54
N ASP A 3 12.82 4.10 -26.67
CA ASP A 3 13.56 2.84 -26.74
C ASP A 3 13.69 2.26 -25.32
N TRP A 4 12.61 1.62 -24.85
CA TRP A 4 12.54 0.99 -23.52
C TRP A 4 13.65 -0.03 -23.32
N HIS A 5 14.05 -0.73 -24.39
CA HIS A 5 15.16 -1.67 -24.34
C HIS A 5 16.45 -0.97 -23.91
N ASN A 6 16.78 0.18 -24.51
CA ASN A 6 17.96 0.94 -24.12
C ASN A 6 17.88 1.46 -22.68
N ILE A 7 16.70 1.87 -22.19
CA ILE A 7 16.54 2.36 -20.82
C ILE A 7 16.74 1.23 -19.81
N ILE A 8 16.06 0.10 -20.04
CA ILE A 8 16.11 -1.07 -19.15
C ILE A 8 17.53 -1.63 -19.09
N HIS A 9 18.20 -1.72 -20.24
CA HIS A 9 19.53 -2.34 -20.37
C HIS A 9 20.69 -1.34 -20.38
N ASP A 10 20.48 -0.06 -20.01
CA ASP A 10 21.57 0.92 -19.92
C ASP A 10 22.62 0.43 -18.90
N PRO A 11 23.86 0.13 -19.34
CA PRO A 11 24.89 -0.38 -18.44
C PRO A 11 25.50 0.72 -17.57
N ASN A 12 25.24 2.00 -17.86
CA ASN A 12 25.81 3.13 -17.12
C ASN A 12 24.97 3.54 -15.91
N LYS A 13 23.78 2.93 -15.74
CA LYS A 13 22.88 3.23 -14.64
C LYS A 13 22.52 1.98 -13.87
N ASP A 14 22.62 2.06 -12.55
CA ASP A 14 22.08 1.02 -11.69
C ASP A 14 20.54 1.08 -11.64
N ILE A 15 19.94 0.10 -10.96
CA ILE A 15 18.49 -0.01 -10.88
C ILE A 15 17.84 1.15 -10.10
N TYR A 16 18.53 1.71 -9.11
CA TYR A 16 18.04 2.83 -8.31
C TYR A 16 17.97 4.11 -9.14
N GLN A 17 19.03 4.40 -9.91
CA GLN A 17 19.07 5.54 -10.83
C GLN A 17 17.99 5.44 -11.90
N LYS A 18 17.78 4.24 -12.47
CA LYS A 18 16.71 4.01 -13.45
C LYS A 18 15.34 4.27 -12.83
N PHE A 19 15.10 3.76 -11.62
CA PHE A 19 13.84 3.95 -10.91
C PHE A 19 13.59 5.43 -10.58
N ASP A 20 14.58 6.11 -10.02
CA ASP A 20 14.51 7.55 -9.70
C ASP A 20 14.15 8.39 -10.93
N GLU A 21 14.76 8.11 -12.09
CA GLU A 21 14.48 8.83 -13.32
C GLU A 21 13.05 8.60 -13.82
N GLN A 22 12.50 7.39 -13.67
CA GLN A 22 11.12 7.12 -14.05
C GLN A 22 10.13 7.80 -13.10
N VAL A 23 10.40 7.78 -11.79
CA VAL A 23 9.56 8.48 -10.81
C VAL A 23 9.61 9.99 -11.04
N ASP A 24 10.78 10.56 -11.31
CA ASP A 24 10.91 11.98 -11.66
C ASP A 24 10.15 12.30 -12.97
N THR A 25 10.16 11.38 -13.94
CA THR A 25 9.45 11.56 -15.22
C THR A 25 7.93 11.50 -15.02
N PHE A 26 7.43 10.56 -14.23
CA PHE A 26 6.03 10.52 -13.80
C PHE A 26 5.65 11.82 -13.09
N TRP A 27 6.48 12.26 -12.13
CA TRP A 27 6.21 13.48 -11.38
C TRP A 27 6.15 14.71 -12.28
N ARG A 28 7.07 14.88 -13.23
CA ARG A 28 7.04 16.00 -14.18
C ARG A 28 5.79 15.95 -15.06
N TRP A 29 5.44 14.77 -15.57
CA TRP A 29 4.22 14.57 -16.35
C TRP A 29 2.96 14.88 -15.52
N SER A 30 2.92 14.52 -14.24
CA SER A 30 1.77 14.82 -13.37
C SER A 30 1.44 16.30 -13.23
N LYS A 31 2.39 17.19 -13.55
CA LYS A 31 2.21 18.64 -13.55
C LYS A 31 1.64 19.19 -14.85
N THR A 32 1.61 18.39 -15.92
CA THR A 32 1.10 18.80 -17.23
C THR A 32 -0.34 18.37 -17.47
N VAL A 33 -0.89 17.54 -16.58
CA VAL A 33 -2.25 17.00 -16.66
C VAL A 33 -3.10 17.50 -15.51
N LYS A 34 -4.41 17.56 -15.73
CA LYS A 34 -5.38 17.91 -14.69
C LYS A 34 -5.60 16.67 -13.81
N GLN A 35 -5.44 16.83 -12.50
CA GLN A 35 -5.54 15.74 -11.53
C GLN A 35 -7.00 15.56 -11.08
N GLU A 36 -7.81 14.94 -11.94
CA GLU A 36 -9.22 14.63 -11.67
C GLU A 36 -9.51 13.17 -12.02
N PHE A 37 -10.37 12.53 -11.22
CA PHE A 37 -10.69 11.11 -11.37
C PHE A 37 -9.41 10.27 -11.38
N GLU A 38 -9.34 9.26 -12.24
CA GLU A 38 -8.22 8.32 -12.38
C GLU A 38 -7.16 8.86 -13.35
N TRP A 39 -6.77 10.14 -13.19
CA TRP A 39 -5.86 10.81 -14.13
C TRP A 39 -4.52 10.11 -14.26
N GLU A 40 -4.05 9.42 -13.23
CA GLU A 40 -2.82 8.64 -13.24
C GLU A 40 -2.83 7.59 -14.35
N THR A 41 -3.97 6.98 -14.67
CA THR A 41 -4.12 5.95 -15.72
C THR A 41 -3.76 6.47 -17.11
N LEU A 42 -3.71 7.79 -17.30
CA LEU A 42 -3.32 8.44 -18.54
C LEU A 42 -1.80 8.52 -18.73
N TYR A 43 -0.99 8.09 -17.75
CA TYR A 43 0.47 8.14 -17.87
C TYR A 43 0.95 7.13 -18.93
N PRO A 44 1.56 7.59 -20.04
CA PRO A 44 1.89 6.71 -21.16
C PRO A 44 3.00 5.69 -20.85
N ASN A 45 3.80 5.93 -19.80
CA ASN A 45 4.98 5.14 -19.48
C ASN A 45 4.78 4.25 -18.24
N TRP A 46 3.53 3.95 -17.86
CA TRP A 46 3.23 3.04 -16.75
C TRP A 46 3.91 1.69 -16.91
N GLU A 47 3.89 1.09 -18.10
CA GLU A 47 4.50 -0.23 -18.33
C GLU A 47 6.01 -0.22 -18.09
N LEU A 48 6.72 0.82 -18.51
CA LEU A 48 8.16 0.97 -18.27
C LEU A 48 8.46 1.15 -16.77
N LEU A 49 7.70 2.04 -16.10
CA LEU A 49 7.83 2.26 -14.67
C LEU A 49 7.55 0.98 -13.86
N ASN A 50 6.49 0.24 -14.21
CA ASN A 50 6.16 -1.06 -13.60
C ASN A 50 7.28 -2.08 -13.81
N THR A 51 7.87 -2.13 -15.00
CA THR A 51 8.97 -3.04 -15.32
C THR A 51 10.21 -2.74 -14.46
N ILE A 52 10.57 -1.46 -14.34
CA ILE A 52 11.72 -1.04 -13.53
C ILE A 52 11.44 -1.23 -12.04
N PHE A 53 10.24 -0.91 -11.56
CA PHE A 53 9.81 -1.16 -10.19
C PHE A 53 9.92 -2.65 -9.84
N ASN A 54 9.36 -3.53 -10.68
CA ASN A 54 9.43 -4.98 -10.46
C ASN A 54 10.88 -5.45 -10.39
N SER A 55 11.73 -5.01 -11.32
CA SER A 55 13.16 -5.34 -11.30
C SER A 55 13.86 -4.83 -10.04
N LEU A 56 13.52 -3.64 -9.54
CA LEU A 56 14.08 -3.13 -8.29
C LEU A 56 13.69 -4.04 -7.12
N ILE A 57 12.40 -4.37 -6.98
CA ILE A 57 11.92 -5.25 -5.91
C ILE A 57 12.53 -6.67 -6.01
N ASP A 58 12.66 -7.21 -7.22
CA ASP A 58 13.17 -8.56 -7.47
C ASP A 58 14.67 -8.71 -7.18
N THR A 59 15.44 -7.65 -7.39
CA THR A 59 16.92 -7.73 -7.38
C THR A 59 17.58 -7.05 -6.19
N THR A 60 16.82 -6.33 -5.37
CA THR A 60 17.36 -5.57 -4.22
C THR A 60 16.71 -6.02 -2.91
N SER A 61 17.30 -5.62 -1.80
CA SER A 61 16.78 -5.88 -0.46
C SER A 61 16.39 -4.56 0.22
N TYR A 62 15.33 -4.61 1.03
CA TYR A 62 14.84 -3.46 1.79
C TYR A 62 15.90 -2.82 2.71
N VAL A 63 16.96 -3.57 3.06
CA VAL A 63 18.07 -3.07 3.88
C VAL A 63 19.01 -2.13 3.11
N ASP A 64 18.99 -2.20 1.78
CA ASP A 64 19.86 -1.42 0.89
C ASP A 64 19.17 -0.17 0.35
N TRP A 65 17.86 -0.02 0.60
CA TRP A 65 17.09 1.13 0.13
C TRP A 65 17.44 2.37 0.93
N ASP A 66 17.90 3.41 0.23
CA ASP A 66 18.09 4.72 0.81
C ASP A 66 16.77 5.48 0.95
N GLN A 67 16.81 6.62 1.65
CA GLN A 67 15.58 7.40 1.90
C GLN A 67 14.91 7.87 0.60
N ARG A 68 15.68 8.16 -0.45
CA ARG A 68 15.12 8.58 -1.74
C ARG A 68 14.33 7.44 -2.37
N THR A 69 14.91 6.24 -2.41
CA THR A 69 14.26 5.02 -2.91
C THR A 69 12.98 4.74 -2.13
N ILE A 70 13.02 4.80 -0.79
CA ILE A 70 11.85 4.59 0.07
C ILE A 70 10.75 5.60 -0.27
N ASN A 71 11.08 6.88 -0.35
CA ASN A 71 10.11 7.93 -0.68
C ASN A 71 9.50 7.73 -2.07
N ASN A 72 10.31 7.33 -3.05
CA ASN A 72 9.87 7.06 -4.42
C ASN A 72 8.96 5.83 -4.51
N LEU A 73 9.30 4.74 -3.80
CA LEU A 73 8.45 3.55 -3.69
C LEU A 73 7.10 3.90 -3.09
N LEU A 74 7.08 4.60 -1.94
CA LEU A 74 5.85 5.02 -1.28
C LEU A 74 5.01 5.93 -2.20
N PHE A 75 5.64 6.94 -2.80
CA PHE A 75 4.95 7.87 -3.68
C PHE A 75 4.28 7.17 -4.86
N ILE A 76 4.99 6.27 -5.56
CA ILE A 76 4.45 5.65 -6.76
C ILE A 76 3.41 4.57 -6.46
N ILE A 77 3.53 3.86 -5.33
CA ILE A 77 2.48 2.97 -4.83
C ILE A 77 1.17 3.73 -4.65
N GLY A 78 1.19 4.93 -4.04
CA GLY A 78 -0.02 5.75 -3.89
C GLY A 78 -0.64 6.20 -5.21
N ARG A 79 0.13 6.23 -6.30
CA ARG A 79 -0.35 6.60 -7.64
C ARG A 79 -0.88 5.42 -8.43
N ASP A 80 -0.43 4.20 -8.12
CA ASP A 80 -0.99 2.94 -8.64
C ASP A 80 -2.20 2.45 -7.81
N ASN A 81 -2.98 3.36 -7.23
CA ASN A 81 -4.04 3.00 -6.28
C ASN A 81 -5.26 2.30 -6.91
N GLU A 82 -5.46 2.45 -8.22
CA GLU A 82 -6.56 1.79 -8.94
C GLU A 82 -6.23 0.34 -9.33
N SER A 83 -4.97 0.05 -9.69
CA SER A 83 -4.57 -1.31 -10.13
C SER A 83 -3.87 -2.13 -9.06
N GLU A 84 -3.27 -1.47 -8.06
CA GLU A 84 -2.60 -2.08 -6.90
C GLU A 84 -1.45 -3.05 -7.28
N LEU A 85 -0.95 -3.00 -8.52
CA LEU A 85 0.07 -3.92 -9.03
C LEU A 85 1.40 -3.75 -8.31
N LEU A 86 1.79 -2.50 -8.04
CA LEU A 86 3.06 -2.18 -7.39
C LEU A 86 3.08 -2.67 -5.94
N ILE A 87 1.99 -2.45 -5.20
CA ILE A 87 1.92 -2.94 -3.82
C ILE A 87 1.81 -4.46 -3.76
N GLN A 88 1.09 -5.10 -4.70
CA GLN A 88 1.04 -6.55 -4.85
C GLN A 88 2.45 -7.12 -5.04
N LYS A 89 3.26 -6.49 -5.90
CA LYS A 89 4.64 -6.91 -6.12
C LYS A 89 5.48 -6.85 -4.84
N VAL A 90 5.38 -5.76 -4.08
CA VAL A 90 6.08 -5.65 -2.78
C VAL A 90 5.59 -6.72 -1.80
N ALA A 91 4.30 -7.04 -1.81
CA ALA A 91 3.68 -8.00 -0.90
C ALA A 91 4.15 -9.46 -1.12
N GLU A 92 4.74 -9.77 -2.28
CA GLU A 92 5.44 -11.05 -2.52
C GLU A 92 6.64 -11.25 -1.58
N TYR A 93 7.16 -10.16 -0.99
CA TYR A 93 8.32 -10.15 -0.12
C TYR A 93 7.94 -9.68 1.31
N PRO A 94 7.58 -10.61 2.23
CA PRO A 94 7.06 -10.28 3.56
C PRO A 94 7.87 -9.25 4.36
N LYS A 95 9.19 -9.31 4.30
CA LYS A 95 10.05 -8.35 5.02
C LYS A 95 10.03 -6.96 4.39
N SER A 96 9.95 -6.89 3.06
CA SER A 96 9.90 -5.62 2.32
C SER A 96 8.56 -4.91 2.53
N ILE A 97 7.43 -5.63 2.47
CA ILE A 97 6.12 -5.04 2.78
C ILE A 97 6.01 -4.62 4.25
N LEU A 98 6.58 -5.39 5.18
CA LEU A 98 6.64 -5.00 6.59
C LEU A 98 7.44 -3.71 6.80
N PHE A 99 8.62 -3.64 6.16
CA PHE A 99 9.48 -2.47 6.20
C PHE A 99 8.77 -1.22 5.64
N LEU A 100 8.24 -1.27 4.42
CA LEU A 100 7.50 -0.15 3.84
C LEU A 100 6.23 0.19 4.63
N GLY A 101 5.55 -0.82 5.20
CA GLY A 101 4.41 -0.60 6.07
C GLY A 101 4.77 0.23 7.30
N LYS A 102 5.97 0.05 7.86
CA LYS A 102 6.48 0.87 8.96
C LYS A 102 6.85 2.28 8.51
N GLU A 103 7.58 2.41 7.40
CA GLU A 103 7.98 3.72 6.84
C GLU A 103 6.75 4.57 6.45
N GLY A 104 5.73 3.93 5.87
CA GLY A 104 4.49 4.57 5.43
C GLY A 104 3.64 5.17 6.55
N LEU A 105 3.89 4.84 7.82
CA LEU A 105 3.22 5.49 8.96
C LEU A 105 3.48 6.99 8.99
N SER A 106 4.66 7.41 8.51
CA SER A 106 5.07 8.82 8.43
C SER A 106 4.54 9.53 7.18
N CYS A 107 3.97 8.80 6.22
CA CYS A 107 3.45 9.36 4.99
C CYS A 107 2.21 10.23 5.27
N SER A 108 1.92 11.21 4.42
CA SER A 108 0.66 11.98 4.47
C SER A 108 -0.38 11.51 3.46
N ASP A 109 0.05 10.72 2.47
CA ASP A 109 -0.76 10.30 1.33
C ASP A 109 -1.68 9.12 1.70
N ALA A 110 -2.99 9.35 1.66
CA ALA A 110 -3.98 8.35 2.04
C ALA A 110 -3.98 7.13 1.11
N ASP A 111 -3.70 7.34 -0.19
CA ASP A 111 -3.68 6.28 -1.19
C ASP A 111 -2.57 5.27 -0.95
N THR A 112 -1.39 5.76 -0.58
CA THR A 112 -0.27 4.92 -0.13
C THR A 112 -0.63 4.17 1.15
N LYS A 113 -1.18 4.87 2.14
CA LYS A 113 -1.45 4.30 3.46
C LYS A 113 -2.47 3.18 3.45
N TRP A 114 -3.59 3.35 2.75
CA TRP A 114 -4.64 2.33 2.77
C TRP A 114 -4.16 1.04 2.11
N GLN A 115 -3.35 1.17 1.05
CA GLN A 115 -2.71 0.04 0.38
C GLN A 115 -1.77 -0.69 1.34
N LEU A 116 -0.84 0.02 2.00
CA LEU A 116 0.06 -0.58 2.99
C LEU A 116 -0.70 -1.27 4.13
N ALA A 117 -1.70 -0.60 4.71
CA ALA A 117 -2.53 -1.16 5.77
C ALA A 117 -3.18 -2.48 5.36
N HIS A 118 -3.62 -2.61 4.11
CA HIS A 118 -4.24 -3.82 3.59
C HIS A 118 -3.23 -4.93 3.27
N TYR A 119 -2.16 -4.61 2.51
CA TYR A 119 -1.22 -5.60 2.01
C TYR A 119 -0.22 -6.10 3.05
N LEU A 120 -0.08 -5.42 4.19
CA LEU A 120 0.65 -5.94 5.36
C LEU A 120 0.17 -7.33 5.81
N THR A 121 -1.06 -7.73 5.47
CA THR A 121 -1.55 -9.10 5.68
C THR A 121 -0.67 -10.20 5.05
N HIS A 122 0.09 -9.88 4.01
CA HIS A 122 1.03 -10.81 3.36
C HIS A 122 2.27 -11.08 4.24
N ALA A 123 2.56 -10.21 5.21
CA ALA A 123 3.57 -10.40 6.23
C ALA A 123 3.06 -11.16 7.47
N LYS A 124 1.92 -11.88 7.40
CA LYS A 124 1.33 -12.60 8.55
C LYS A 124 2.29 -13.53 9.31
N SER A 125 3.32 -14.07 8.64
CA SER A 125 4.34 -14.93 9.28
C SER A 125 5.30 -14.15 10.20
N LEU A 126 5.26 -12.82 10.16
CA LEU A 126 6.08 -11.89 10.93
C LEU A 126 5.28 -11.21 12.05
N GLN A 127 4.24 -11.88 12.56
CA GLN A 127 3.61 -11.47 13.81
C GLN A 127 4.61 -11.56 14.99
N PRO A 128 4.52 -10.67 16.00
CA PRO A 128 3.46 -9.68 16.23
C PRO A 128 3.64 -8.32 15.53
N GLU A 129 4.84 -8.02 15.00
CA GLU A 129 5.17 -6.69 14.47
C GLU A 129 4.20 -6.20 13.38
N THR A 130 3.75 -7.12 12.51
CA THR A 130 2.76 -6.81 11.46
C THR A 130 1.44 -6.31 12.05
N GLU A 131 0.95 -6.92 13.13
CA GLU A 131 -0.30 -6.53 13.78
C GLU A 131 -0.17 -5.15 14.44
N GLU A 132 0.96 -4.88 15.09
CA GLU A 132 1.23 -3.58 15.73
C GLU A 132 1.22 -2.42 14.73
N ILE A 133 1.74 -2.64 13.51
CA ILE A 133 1.73 -1.63 12.46
C ILE A 133 0.31 -1.41 11.92
N ILE A 134 -0.46 -2.48 11.69
CA ILE A 134 -1.85 -2.36 11.22
C ILE A 134 -2.72 -1.62 12.24
N LEU A 135 -2.50 -1.85 13.54
CA LEU A 135 -3.20 -1.10 14.60
C LEU A 135 -2.91 0.41 14.53
N LYS A 136 -1.68 0.82 14.20
CA LYS A 136 -1.36 2.24 13.99
C LYS A 136 -2.09 2.82 12.77
N TYR A 137 -2.25 2.05 11.70
CA TYR A 137 -3.10 2.47 10.56
C TYR A 137 -4.59 2.54 10.92
N PHE A 138 -5.05 1.71 11.86
CA PHE A 138 -6.43 1.79 12.37
C PHE A 138 -6.69 3.08 13.17
N GLU A 139 -5.65 3.74 13.69
CA GLU A 139 -5.74 5.03 14.37
C GLU A 139 -5.64 6.24 13.41
N ASP A 140 -5.47 6.01 12.10
CA ASP A 140 -5.27 7.09 11.13
C ASP A 140 -6.49 8.05 11.05
N GLN A 141 -6.24 9.31 10.70
CA GLN A 141 -7.31 10.31 10.58
C GLN A 141 -8.21 10.04 9.36
N ASN A 142 -7.66 9.44 8.30
CA ASN A 142 -8.41 9.09 7.11
C ASN A 142 -9.28 7.85 7.34
N GLU A 143 -10.60 8.00 7.12
CA GLU A 143 -11.57 6.91 7.32
C GLU A 143 -11.26 5.68 6.46
N TYR A 144 -10.80 5.88 5.21
CA TYR A 144 -10.55 4.77 4.32
C TYR A 144 -9.34 3.95 4.76
N VAL A 145 -8.29 4.62 5.24
CA VAL A 145 -7.12 3.95 5.83
C VAL A 145 -7.54 3.10 7.04
N ARG A 146 -8.30 3.68 7.99
CA ARG A 146 -8.81 2.93 9.14
C ARG A 146 -9.64 1.72 8.74
N ARG A 147 -10.50 1.89 7.73
CA ARG A 147 -11.35 0.81 7.20
C ARG A 147 -10.52 -0.33 6.62
N ARG A 148 -9.48 -0.03 5.83
CA ARG A 148 -8.59 -1.05 5.25
C ARG A 148 -7.76 -1.75 6.33
N ALA A 149 -7.31 -1.02 7.35
CA ALA A 149 -6.63 -1.59 8.51
C ALA A 149 -7.54 -2.55 9.30
N LEU A 150 -8.80 -2.18 9.54
CA LEU A 150 -9.78 -3.06 10.21
C LEU A 150 -9.95 -4.39 9.46
N LEU A 151 -10.15 -4.34 8.14
CA LEU A 151 -10.27 -5.55 7.33
C LEU A 151 -9.00 -6.41 7.41
N ALA A 152 -7.83 -5.79 7.41
CA ALA A 152 -6.56 -6.49 7.59
C ALA A 152 -6.46 -7.21 8.95
N LEU A 153 -6.90 -6.58 10.04
CA LEU A 153 -6.97 -7.23 11.36
C LEU A 153 -7.88 -8.47 11.34
N GLY A 154 -9.02 -8.40 10.65
CA GLY A 154 -9.92 -9.55 10.46
C GLY A 154 -9.28 -10.70 9.67
N ILE A 155 -8.57 -10.38 8.59
CA ILE A 155 -7.82 -11.36 7.78
C ILE A 155 -6.75 -12.06 8.62
N LEU A 156 -6.04 -11.31 9.47
CA LEU A 156 -5.01 -11.85 10.36
C LEU A 156 -5.55 -12.62 11.56
N LYS A 157 -6.88 -12.64 11.76
CA LYS A 157 -7.51 -13.16 12.99
C LYS A 157 -6.91 -12.54 14.25
N SER A 158 -6.65 -11.24 14.18
CA SER A 158 -6.11 -10.49 15.30
C SER A 158 -7.03 -10.60 16.50
N LYS A 159 -6.44 -10.74 17.70
CA LYS A 159 -7.20 -10.68 18.96
C LYS A 159 -7.87 -9.32 19.19
N TYR A 160 -7.39 -8.27 18.52
CA TYR A 160 -7.97 -6.92 18.59
C TYR A 160 -9.09 -6.69 17.57
N ALA A 161 -9.24 -7.57 16.57
CA ALA A 161 -10.16 -7.37 15.44
C ALA A 161 -11.61 -7.14 15.89
N GLU A 162 -12.09 -7.90 16.86
CA GLU A 162 -13.45 -7.76 17.38
C GLU A 162 -13.66 -6.40 18.06
N GLN A 163 -12.74 -5.99 18.93
CA GLN A 163 -12.82 -4.69 19.60
C GLN A 163 -12.82 -3.54 18.57
N CYS A 164 -11.87 -3.56 17.63
CA CYS A 164 -11.77 -2.55 16.57
C CYS A 164 -13.04 -2.52 15.70
N ALA A 165 -13.63 -3.69 15.38
CA ALA A 165 -14.88 -3.75 14.63
C ALA A 165 -16.04 -3.08 15.38
N LEU A 166 -16.17 -3.32 16.69
CA LEU A 166 -17.19 -2.67 17.52
C LEU A 166 -16.98 -1.15 17.61
N GLU A 167 -15.74 -0.68 17.68
CA GLU A 167 -15.40 0.75 17.62
C GLU A 167 -15.80 1.36 16.28
N SER A 168 -15.43 0.72 15.17
CA SER A 168 -15.82 1.14 13.82
C SER A 168 -17.34 1.15 13.62
N TRP A 169 -18.07 0.17 14.15
CA TRP A 169 -19.53 0.14 14.09
C TRP A 169 -20.17 1.37 14.76
N ARG A 170 -19.65 1.77 15.93
CA ARG A 170 -20.14 2.91 16.72
C ARG A 170 -19.97 4.26 16.04
N THR A 171 -19.06 4.38 15.06
CA THR A 171 -18.90 5.62 14.27
C THR A 171 -20.19 5.97 13.50
N GLY A 172 -21.05 4.99 13.22
CA GLY A 172 -22.27 5.18 12.43
C GLY A 172 -22.02 5.38 10.93
N MET A 173 -20.76 5.48 10.49
CA MET A 173 -20.41 5.65 9.09
C MET A 173 -20.71 4.37 8.30
N LYS A 174 -21.42 4.51 7.17
CA LYS A 174 -21.89 3.36 6.37
C LYS A 174 -20.77 2.36 6.06
N TYR A 175 -19.62 2.84 5.58
CA TYR A 175 -18.55 1.96 5.15
C TYR A 175 -17.74 1.34 6.31
N GLN A 176 -17.56 2.07 7.42
CA GLN A 176 -17.03 1.49 8.67
C GLN A 176 -17.94 0.39 9.20
N LYS A 177 -19.26 0.59 9.17
CA LYS A 177 -20.24 -0.41 9.60
C LYS A 177 -20.18 -1.68 8.75
N LEU A 178 -20.06 -1.55 7.43
CA LEU A 178 -19.92 -2.71 6.55
C LEU A 178 -18.63 -3.49 6.83
N ALA A 179 -17.50 -2.80 7.00
CA ALA A 179 -16.24 -3.44 7.36
C ALA A 179 -16.30 -4.10 8.76
N ALA A 180 -16.96 -3.45 9.73
CA ALA A 180 -17.17 -4.02 11.06
C ALA A 180 -17.98 -5.31 11.00
N LEU A 181 -19.10 -5.34 10.26
CA LEU A 181 -19.89 -6.56 10.10
C LEU A 181 -19.10 -7.68 9.44
N GLU A 182 -18.31 -7.36 8.42
CA GLU A 182 -17.43 -8.35 7.76
C GLU A 182 -16.42 -8.93 8.75
N VAL A 183 -15.73 -8.10 9.52
CA VAL A 183 -14.75 -8.58 10.52
C VAL A 183 -15.43 -9.37 11.62
N LEU A 184 -16.58 -8.94 12.15
CA LEU A 184 -17.31 -9.69 13.18
C LEU A 184 -17.75 -11.06 12.66
N ASN A 185 -18.22 -11.15 11.42
CA ASN A 185 -18.55 -12.40 10.76
C ASN A 185 -17.31 -13.31 10.62
N GLN A 186 -16.21 -12.76 10.12
CA GLN A 186 -14.93 -13.47 9.98
C GLN A 186 -14.41 -14.01 11.31
N MET A 187 -14.62 -13.27 12.41
CA MET A 187 -14.21 -13.68 13.76
C MET A 187 -15.21 -14.64 14.43
N SER A 188 -16.32 -14.99 13.77
CA SER A 188 -17.42 -15.74 14.38
C SER A 188 -17.90 -15.09 15.68
N SER A 189 -17.90 -13.76 15.73
CA SER A 189 -18.23 -13.00 16.92
C SER A 189 -19.73 -13.13 17.23
N PRO A 190 -20.13 -13.37 18.49
CA PRO A 190 -21.54 -13.40 18.88
C PRO A 190 -22.22 -12.04 18.65
N HIS A 191 -21.45 -10.94 18.60
CA HIS A 191 -21.97 -9.62 18.32
C HIS A 191 -22.51 -9.46 16.90
N TYR A 192 -22.07 -10.27 15.94
CA TYR A 192 -22.53 -10.17 14.55
C TYR A 192 -24.06 -10.25 14.43
N LEU A 193 -24.68 -11.27 15.04
CA LEU A 193 -26.12 -11.50 14.99
C LEU A 193 -26.95 -10.39 15.66
N SER A 194 -26.34 -9.63 16.57
CA SER A 194 -27.02 -8.53 17.25
C SER A 194 -27.05 -7.22 16.45
N LEU A 195 -26.24 -7.15 15.38
CA LEU A 195 -26.03 -5.93 14.59
C LEU A 195 -26.58 -6.02 13.16
N VAL A 196 -27.03 -7.20 12.72
CA VAL A 196 -27.66 -7.46 11.41
C VAL A 196 -29.18 -7.45 11.47
#